data_AF-A0A8W8LXF6-F1
#
_entry.id   AF-A0A8W8LXF6-F1
#
_cell.length_a   1.000
_cell.length_b   1.000
_cell.length_c   1.000
_cell.angle_alpha   90.00
_cell.angle_beta   90.00
_cell.angle_gamma   90.00
#
_symmetry.space_group_name_H-M   'P 1'
#
loop_
_entity.id
_entity.type
_entity.pdbx_description
1 polymer ?
#
loop_
_entity_poly.entity_id
_entity_poly.type
_entity_poly.pdbx_seq_one_letter_code
_entity_poly.pdbx_strand_id
1 'polypeptide(L)'
;VSSLQKFEGEDLNSKARRKYQQEQLREWSTEQKEERDQAERNQKTADRLYELKMKELDQRAMELANAEEDCRRAINMATKDYNNALARERDERERLKKQQELDDNMTEIANHVFGDVLTENPAVAQSAFGPHRVIPDRWKGMTPAQIEDVRRQQELQRQEKERADQEEKLRQAEWERQQNANARAGLLLEREMERKRRELERQQAEENRRLAKEQKGHLEFLDKEVYTNPPTASYFMQFNTSTR
;
A
#
# COMPACT_ATOMS: atom_id res chain seq x y z
N VAL A 1 35.73 137.32 78.21
CA VAL A 1 34.28 137.58 78.35
C VAL A 1 34.04 138.08 79.77
N SER A 2 33.84 139.40 79.95
CA SER A 2 33.57 140.03 81.26
C SER A 2 32.61 141.20 81.05
N SER A 3 31.38 140.87 80.65
CA SER A 3 30.16 141.65 80.85
C SER A 3 29.00 140.70 80.54
N LEU A 4 27.95 140.68 81.37
CA LEU A 4 26.74 139.85 81.18
C LEU A 4 25.86 140.34 80.00
N GLN A 5 26.44 140.94 78.96
CA GLN A 5 25.72 141.52 77.82
C GLN A 5 25.65 140.60 76.59
N LYS A 6 26.41 139.50 76.56
CA LYS A 6 26.40 138.55 75.44
C LYS A 6 26.36 137.13 75.98
N PHE A 7 25.19 136.50 75.89
CA PHE A 7 25.00 135.09 76.24
C PHE A 7 25.18 134.24 74.98
N GLU A 8 26.09 133.25 75.00
CA GLU A 8 26.31 132.38 73.83
C GLU A 8 25.09 131.50 73.47
N GLY A 9 24.09 131.41 74.36
CA GLY A 9 22.82 130.77 74.08
C GLY A 9 21.82 131.62 73.27
N GLU A 10 22.10 132.92 73.08
CA GLU A 10 21.21 133.83 72.35
C GLU A 10 21.54 133.80 70.84
N ASP A 11 20.87 132.90 70.11
CA ASP A 11 21.08 132.71 68.67
C ASP A 11 20.38 133.79 67.83
N LEU A 12 21.11 134.89 67.58
CA LEU A 12 20.68 135.98 66.69
C LEU A 12 20.46 135.52 65.23
N ASN A 13 21.01 134.36 64.83
CA ASN A 13 20.86 133.79 63.49
C ASN A 13 19.82 132.65 63.41
N SER A 14 19.04 132.46 64.48
CA SER A 14 18.04 131.40 64.61
C SER A 14 17.02 131.35 63.47
N LYS A 15 16.59 132.51 62.96
CA LYS A 15 15.67 132.60 61.81
C LYS A 15 16.30 132.07 60.52
N ALA A 16 17.57 132.39 60.24
CA ALA A 16 18.26 131.89 59.05
C ALA A 16 18.57 130.39 59.16
N ARG A 17 18.98 129.94 60.37
CA ARG A 17 19.18 128.51 60.67
C ARG A 17 17.90 127.71 60.45
N ARG A 18 16.76 128.23 60.94
CA ARG A 18 15.45 127.60 60.79
C ARG A 18 14.98 127.56 59.34
N LYS A 19 15.27 128.60 58.55
CA LYS A 19 14.99 128.62 57.11
C LYS A 19 15.83 127.56 56.37
N TYR A 20 17.13 127.49 56.65
CA TYR A 20 18.02 126.48 56.06
C TYR A 20 17.61 125.05 56.44
N GLN A 21 17.24 124.80 57.70
CA GLN A 21 16.71 123.51 58.15
C GLN A 21 15.38 123.15 57.44
N GLN A 22 14.50 124.12 57.22
CA GLN A 22 13.26 123.91 56.47
C GLN A 22 13.53 123.60 54.99
N GLU A 23 14.51 124.26 54.37
CA GLU A 23 14.95 123.97 53.00
C GLU A 23 15.55 122.56 52.90
N GLN A 24 16.45 122.18 53.82
CA GLN A 24 17.00 120.81 53.89
C GLN A 24 15.91 119.75 54.10
N LEU A 25 14.97 119.99 55.03
CA LEU A 25 13.84 119.09 55.26
C LEU A 25 12.95 118.95 54.03
N ARG A 26 12.73 120.05 53.30
CA ARG A 26 11.95 120.04 52.06
C ARG A 26 12.66 119.26 50.98
N GLU A 27 13.96 119.47 50.78
CA GLU A 27 14.76 118.74 49.80
C GLU A 27 14.79 117.24 50.13
N TRP A 28 15.13 116.85 51.35
CA TRP A 28 15.12 115.43 51.77
C TRP A 28 13.73 114.79 51.66
N SER A 29 12.66 115.51 51.99
CA SER A 29 11.29 114.99 51.83
C SER A 29 10.91 114.82 50.37
N THR A 30 11.44 115.67 49.48
CA THR A 30 11.20 115.59 48.04
C THR A 30 11.98 114.43 47.44
N GLU A 31 13.26 114.28 47.78
CA GLU A 31 14.11 113.15 47.38
C GLU A 31 13.53 111.81 47.86
N GLN A 32 13.13 111.72 49.13
CA GLN A 32 12.53 110.49 49.67
C GLN A 32 11.20 110.14 48.99
N LYS A 33 10.40 111.15 48.61
CA LYS A 33 9.17 110.94 47.85
C LYS A 33 9.48 110.46 46.44
N GLU A 34 10.44 111.06 45.76
CA GLU A 34 10.84 110.66 44.40
C GLU A 34 11.43 109.24 44.39
N GLU A 35 12.29 108.90 45.34
CA GLU A 35 12.87 107.56 45.49
C GLU A 35 11.75 106.51 45.74
N ARG A 36 10.81 106.81 46.63
CA ARG A 36 9.68 105.92 46.90
C ARG A 36 8.76 105.77 45.68
N ASP A 37 8.45 106.87 45.00
CA ASP A 37 7.59 106.85 43.81
C ASP A 37 8.30 106.12 42.64
N GLN A 38 9.65 106.22 42.54
CA GLN A 38 10.45 105.45 41.60
C GLN A 38 10.50 103.96 41.95
N ALA A 39 10.68 103.61 43.23
CA ALA A 39 10.63 102.23 43.71
C ALA A 39 9.26 101.59 43.45
N GLU A 40 8.17 102.33 43.68
CA GLU A 40 6.80 101.87 43.40
C GLU A 40 6.59 101.63 41.89
N ARG A 41 7.10 102.52 41.02
CA ARG A 41 7.05 102.32 39.56
C ARG A 41 7.86 101.11 39.11
N ASN A 42 9.04 100.91 39.68
CA ASN A 42 9.89 99.76 39.38
C ASN A 42 9.20 98.47 39.83
N GLN A 43 8.60 98.45 41.02
CA GLN A 43 7.85 97.30 41.53
C GLN A 43 6.65 96.99 40.63
N LYS A 44 5.82 97.98 40.29
CA LYS A 44 4.68 97.79 39.36
C LYS A 44 5.12 97.25 38.00
N THR A 45 6.28 97.70 37.51
CA THR A 45 6.83 97.21 36.23
C THR A 45 7.31 95.77 36.37
N ALA A 46 7.99 95.41 37.46
CA ALA A 46 8.43 94.06 37.76
C ALA A 46 7.24 93.10 37.92
N ASP A 47 6.21 93.49 38.67
CA ASP A 47 4.99 92.71 38.88
C ASP A 47 4.28 92.46 37.55
N ARG A 48 4.15 93.49 36.70
CA ARG A 48 3.56 93.35 35.36
C ARG A 48 4.36 92.40 34.47
N LEU A 49 5.69 92.48 34.50
CA LEU A 49 6.54 91.57 33.73
C LEU A 49 6.41 90.13 34.24
N TYR A 50 6.30 89.95 35.55
CA TYR A 50 6.06 88.65 36.16
C TYR A 50 4.70 88.08 35.74
N GLU A 51 3.63 88.86 35.80
CA GLU A 51 2.29 88.43 35.34
C GLU A 51 2.29 88.03 33.86
N LEU A 52 2.96 88.79 33.00
CA LEU A 52 3.09 88.45 31.58
C LEU A 52 3.86 87.14 31.40
N LYS A 53 4.94 86.94 32.18
CA LYS A 53 5.72 85.69 32.13
C LYS A 53 4.90 84.50 32.59
N MET A 54 4.09 84.65 33.65
CA MET A 54 3.21 83.58 34.12
C MET A 54 2.19 83.20 33.05
N LYS A 55 1.54 84.18 32.41
CA LYS A 55 0.60 83.93 31.30
C LYS A 55 1.26 83.20 30.12
N GLU A 56 2.48 83.60 29.76
CA GLU A 56 3.25 82.94 28.70
C GLU A 56 3.57 81.47 29.07
N LEU A 57 3.97 81.22 30.32
CA LEU A 57 4.27 79.87 30.80
C LEU A 57 3.01 78.99 30.84
N ASP A 58 1.88 79.51 31.31
CA ASP A 58 0.61 78.79 31.32
C ASP A 58 0.15 78.45 29.90
N GLN A 59 0.26 79.40 28.97
CA GLN A 59 -0.06 79.15 27.57
C GLN A 59 0.85 78.07 26.98
N ARG A 60 2.16 78.15 27.23
CA ARG A 60 3.12 77.15 26.76
C ARG A 60 2.87 75.77 27.37
N ALA A 61 2.46 75.71 28.63
CA ALA A 61 2.08 74.46 29.29
C ALA A 61 0.86 73.82 28.62
N MET A 62 -0.17 74.61 28.29
CA MET A 62 -1.34 74.12 27.54
C MET A 62 -0.98 73.64 26.13
N GLU A 63 -0.15 74.39 25.41
CA GLU A 63 0.31 74.01 24.07
C GLU A 63 1.10 72.69 24.10
N LEU A 64 2.00 72.52 25.07
CA LEU A 64 2.75 71.28 25.26
C LEU A 64 1.85 70.09 25.62
N ALA A 65 0.86 70.29 26.48
CA ALA A 65 -0.10 69.24 26.85
C ALA A 65 -0.92 68.77 25.64
N ASN A 66 -1.42 69.71 24.83
CA ASN A 66 -2.17 69.39 23.60
C ASN A 66 -1.28 68.64 22.60
N ALA A 67 -0.03 69.10 22.40
CA ALA A 67 0.92 68.44 21.51
C ALA A 67 1.29 67.01 21.98
N GLU A 68 1.40 66.78 23.29
CA GLU A 68 1.60 65.44 23.85
C GLU A 68 0.39 64.54 23.58
N GLU A 69 -0.83 65.06 23.78
CA GLU A 69 -2.05 64.30 23.53
C GLU A 69 -2.18 63.92 22.06
N ASP A 70 -1.92 64.84 21.14
CA ASP A 70 -1.95 64.58 19.71
C ASP A 70 -0.88 63.56 19.28
N CYS A 71 0.35 63.68 19.81
CA CYS A 71 1.38 62.66 19.60
C CYS A 71 0.92 61.28 20.09
N ARG A 72 0.34 61.21 21.30
CA ARG A 72 -0.15 59.95 21.88
C ARG A 72 -1.28 59.35 21.03
N ARG A 73 -2.21 60.16 20.55
CA ARG A 73 -3.28 59.73 19.63
C ARG A 73 -2.70 59.20 18.32
N ALA A 74 -1.73 59.90 17.72
CA ALA A 74 -1.09 59.49 16.49
C ALA A 74 -0.36 58.15 16.65
N ILE A 75 0.39 57.95 17.74
CA ILE A 75 1.05 56.67 18.05
C ILE A 75 0.01 55.56 18.20
N ASN A 76 -1.06 55.78 18.96
CA ASN A 76 -2.10 54.77 19.18
C ASN A 76 -2.80 54.39 17.87
N MET A 77 -3.07 55.36 16.99
CA MET A 77 -3.65 55.10 15.67
C MET A 77 -2.69 54.27 14.81
N ALA A 78 -1.41 54.64 14.74
CA ALA A 78 -0.41 53.91 13.98
C ALA A 78 -0.25 52.46 14.49
N THR A 79 -0.21 52.26 15.82
CA THR A 79 -0.17 50.91 16.42
C THR A 79 -1.42 50.10 16.12
N LYS A 80 -2.61 50.72 16.18
CA LYS A 80 -3.87 50.07 15.81
C LYS A 80 -3.85 49.62 14.35
N ASP A 81 -3.43 50.49 13.44
CA ASP A 81 -3.39 50.19 12.01
C ASP A 81 -2.38 49.09 11.69
N TYR A 82 -1.21 49.11 12.34
CA TYR A 82 -0.22 48.04 12.25
C TYR A 82 -0.77 46.70 12.74
N ASN A 83 -1.40 46.67 13.91
CA ASN A 83 -2.01 45.46 14.47
C ASN A 83 -3.12 44.91 13.56
N ASN A 84 -3.93 45.80 12.97
CA ASN A 84 -4.96 45.41 12.01
C ASN A 84 -4.35 44.82 10.73
N ALA A 85 -3.26 45.40 10.22
CA ALA A 85 -2.54 44.88 9.07
C ALA A 85 -1.95 43.48 9.36
N LEU A 86 -1.35 43.31 10.53
CA LEU A 86 -0.80 42.03 10.98
C LEU A 86 -1.89 40.96 11.14
N ALA A 87 -3.06 41.34 11.68
CA ALA A 87 -4.20 40.43 11.78
C ALA A 87 -4.68 39.95 10.40
N ARG A 88 -4.80 40.86 9.42
CA ARG A 88 -5.17 40.52 8.04
C ARG A 88 -4.14 39.60 7.39
N GLU A 89 -2.85 39.87 7.57
CA GLU A 89 -1.78 39.01 7.05
C GLU A 89 -1.87 37.60 7.66
N ARG A 90 -2.13 37.50 8.97
CA ARG A 90 -2.30 36.22 9.65
C ARG A 90 -3.50 35.45 9.10
N ASP A 91 -4.64 36.11 8.91
CA ASP A 91 -5.86 35.50 8.41
C ASP A 91 -5.69 34.99 6.96
N GLU A 92 -5.05 35.78 6.09
CA GLU A 92 -4.74 35.34 4.71
C GLU A 92 -3.74 34.18 4.71
N ARG A 93 -2.72 34.21 5.58
CA ARG A 93 -1.78 33.09 5.71
C ARG A 93 -2.49 31.83 6.17
N GLU A 94 -3.39 31.91 7.15
CA GLU A 94 -4.17 30.77 7.63
C GLU A 94 -5.10 30.24 6.54
N ARG A 95 -5.75 31.13 5.77
CA ARG A 95 -6.58 30.75 4.63
C ARG A 95 -5.79 30.00 3.56
N LEU A 96 -4.62 30.52 3.16
CA LEU A 96 -3.76 29.87 2.18
C LEU A 96 -3.28 28.51 2.69
N LYS A 97 -2.94 28.40 3.98
CA LYS A 97 -2.52 27.15 4.59
C LYS A 97 -3.64 26.10 4.59
N LYS A 98 -4.87 26.51 4.92
CA LYS A 98 -6.06 25.64 4.83
C LYS A 98 -6.32 25.19 3.40
N GLN A 99 -6.13 26.08 2.42
CA GLN A 99 -6.29 25.71 1.01
C GLN A 99 -5.24 24.68 0.59
N GLN A 100 -3.98 24.89 0.96
CA GLN A 100 -2.91 23.92 0.73
C GLN A 100 -3.21 22.57 1.39
N GLU A 101 -3.64 22.56 2.65
CA GLU A 101 -4.02 21.33 3.36
C GLU A 101 -5.16 20.59 2.64
N LEU A 102 -6.16 21.32 2.12
CA LEU A 102 -7.25 20.72 1.34
C LEU A 102 -6.76 20.13 0.01
N ASP A 103 -5.88 20.84 -0.70
CA ASP A 103 -5.31 20.39 -1.97
C ASP A 103 -4.41 19.15 -1.76
N ASP A 104 -3.61 19.15 -0.69
CA ASP A 104 -2.77 18.01 -0.28
C ASP A 104 -3.63 16.80 0.09
N ASN A 105 -4.67 17.00 0.91
CA ASN A 105 -5.63 15.94 1.27
C ASN A 105 -6.34 15.37 0.04
N MET A 106 -6.74 16.24 -0.91
CA MET A 106 -7.38 15.80 -2.14
C MET A 106 -6.41 15.00 -3.01
N THR A 107 -5.16 15.41 -3.08
CA THR A 107 -4.09 14.70 -3.80
C THR A 107 -3.81 13.34 -3.17
N GLU A 108 -3.77 13.25 -1.84
CA GLU A 108 -3.64 11.99 -1.10
C GLU A 108 -4.80 11.04 -1.42
N ILE A 109 -6.04 11.54 -1.34
CA ILE A 109 -7.25 10.77 -1.68
C ILE A 109 -7.17 10.27 -3.13
N ALA A 110 -6.83 11.14 -4.08
CA ALA A 110 -6.70 10.76 -5.48
C ALA A 110 -5.63 9.69 -5.68
N ASN A 111 -4.47 9.83 -5.05
CA ASN A 111 -3.38 8.85 -5.11
C ASN A 111 -3.80 7.49 -4.55
N HIS A 112 -4.61 7.45 -3.50
CA HIS A 112 -5.15 6.20 -2.98
C HIS A 112 -6.20 5.60 -3.91
N VAL A 113 -7.19 6.40 -4.32
CA VAL A 113 -8.32 5.96 -5.15
C VAL A 113 -7.84 5.43 -6.50
N PHE A 114 -6.92 6.14 -7.15
CA PHE A 114 -6.36 5.75 -8.45
C PHE A 114 -5.06 4.94 -8.32
N GLY A 115 -4.63 4.67 -7.10
CA GLY A 115 -3.43 3.88 -6.83
C GLY A 115 -3.61 2.41 -7.17
N ASP A 116 -2.50 1.74 -7.43
CA ASP A 116 -2.44 0.32 -7.81
C ASP A 116 -2.99 -0.65 -6.75
N VAL A 117 -3.04 -0.21 -5.48
CA VAL A 117 -3.54 -1.01 -4.36
C VAL A 117 -5.07 -1.09 -4.40
N LEU A 118 -5.77 0.05 -4.42
CA LEU A 118 -7.24 0.07 -4.39
C LEU A 118 -7.88 -0.27 -5.73
N THR A 119 -7.23 0.05 -6.85
CA THR A 119 -7.69 -0.36 -8.19
C THR A 119 -7.41 -1.83 -8.49
N GLU A 120 -6.68 -2.50 -7.61
CA GLU A 120 -6.20 -3.86 -7.80
C GLU A 120 -5.55 -4.11 -9.17
N ASN A 121 -4.83 -3.13 -9.72
CA ASN A 121 -4.20 -3.22 -11.03
C ASN A 121 -3.38 -4.53 -11.21
N PRO A 122 -3.68 -5.37 -12.22
CA PRO A 122 -2.95 -6.62 -12.47
C PRO A 122 -1.58 -6.39 -13.14
N ALA A 123 -1.33 -5.20 -13.71
CA ALA A 123 -0.06 -4.90 -14.36
C ALA A 123 1.12 -4.87 -13.39
N VAL A 124 0.88 -4.63 -12.09
CA VAL A 124 1.90 -4.62 -11.04
C VAL A 124 2.56 -6.00 -10.85
N ALA A 125 1.90 -7.07 -11.30
CA ALA A 125 2.45 -8.42 -11.27
C ALA A 125 3.51 -8.67 -12.37
N GLN A 126 3.70 -7.76 -13.33
CA GLN A 126 4.67 -7.92 -14.42
C GLN A 126 6.10 -7.74 -13.90
N SER A 127 6.94 -8.75 -14.14
CA SER A 127 8.35 -8.72 -13.75
C SER A 127 9.18 -7.88 -14.74
N ALA A 128 10.07 -7.04 -14.21
CA ALA A 128 11.06 -6.32 -15.02
C ALA A 128 11.99 -7.25 -15.82
N PHE A 129 12.20 -8.49 -15.33
CA PHE A 129 13.01 -9.51 -16.00
C PHE A 129 12.34 -10.19 -17.21
N GLY A 130 11.12 -9.80 -17.56
CA GLY A 130 10.49 -10.16 -18.83
C GLY A 130 9.02 -10.59 -18.71
N PRO A 131 8.28 -10.63 -19.84
CA PRO A 131 6.82 -10.79 -19.86
C PRO A 131 6.31 -12.15 -19.39
N HIS A 132 7.16 -13.18 -19.48
CA HIS A 132 6.82 -14.55 -19.08
C HIS A 132 6.94 -14.77 -17.56
N ARG A 133 7.53 -13.82 -16.84
CA ARG A 133 7.76 -13.92 -15.39
C ARG A 133 6.79 -13.00 -14.66
N VAL A 134 6.17 -13.53 -13.62
CA VAL A 134 5.31 -12.78 -12.71
C VAL A 134 6.02 -12.60 -11.36
N ILE A 135 5.76 -11.47 -10.70
CA ILE A 135 6.22 -11.25 -9.33
C ILE A 135 5.26 -12.01 -8.41
N PRO A 136 5.72 -13.03 -7.65
CA PRO A 136 4.82 -13.96 -6.95
C PRO A 136 3.93 -13.32 -5.88
N ASP A 137 4.44 -12.31 -5.18
CA ASP A 137 3.73 -11.60 -4.11
C ASP A 137 2.58 -10.71 -4.62
N ARG A 138 2.63 -10.31 -5.89
CA ARG A 138 1.66 -9.39 -6.53
C ARG A 138 0.75 -10.09 -7.51
N TRP A 139 0.84 -11.41 -7.63
CA TRP A 139 0.06 -12.17 -8.58
C TRP A 139 -1.41 -12.26 -8.16
N LYS A 140 -2.32 -11.83 -9.04
CA LYS A 140 -3.77 -11.73 -8.80
C LYS A 140 -4.58 -12.71 -9.67
N GLY A 141 -3.96 -13.80 -10.13
CA GLY A 141 -4.60 -14.79 -10.99
C GLY A 141 -4.31 -14.59 -12.48
N MET A 142 -4.97 -15.42 -13.30
CA MET A 142 -4.82 -15.40 -14.76
C MET A 142 -5.64 -14.30 -15.41
N THR A 143 -5.19 -13.81 -16.56
CA THR A 143 -5.97 -12.84 -17.34
C THR A 143 -7.21 -13.51 -17.95
N PRO A 144 -8.30 -12.76 -18.22
CA PRO A 144 -9.48 -13.32 -18.87
C PRO A 144 -9.16 -14.04 -20.20
N ALA A 145 -8.21 -13.50 -20.98
CA ALA A 145 -7.75 -14.10 -22.23
C ALA A 145 -7.04 -15.45 -22.01
N GLN A 146 -6.22 -15.59 -20.96
CA GLN A 146 -5.59 -16.87 -20.61
C GLN A 146 -6.63 -17.90 -20.18
N ILE A 147 -7.63 -17.49 -19.39
CA ILE A 147 -8.72 -18.37 -18.96
C ILE A 147 -9.54 -18.84 -20.17
N GLU A 148 -9.79 -17.96 -21.14
CA GLU A 148 -10.48 -18.30 -22.38
C GLU A 148 -9.69 -19.30 -23.22
N ASP A 149 -8.37 -19.12 -23.32
CA ASP A 149 -7.51 -20.08 -24.03
C ASP A 149 -7.54 -21.47 -23.37
N VAL A 150 -7.47 -21.53 -22.04
CA VAL A 150 -7.60 -22.80 -21.30
C VAL A 150 -8.95 -23.46 -21.59
N ARG A 151 -10.05 -22.70 -21.60
CA ARG A 151 -11.39 -23.22 -21.93
C ARG A 151 -11.44 -23.76 -23.36
N ARG A 152 -10.81 -23.06 -24.31
CA ARG A 152 -10.70 -23.51 -25.71
C ARG A 152 -9.91 -24.82 -25.81
N GLN A 153 -8.78 -24.93 -25.12
CA GLN A 153 -7.99 -26.16 -25.10
C GLN A 153 -8.75 -27.33 -24.48
N GLN A 154 -9.50 -27.10 -23.40
CA GLN A 154 -10.34 -28.13 -22.79
C GLN A 154 -11.42 -28.64 -23.74
N GLU A 155 -12.02 -27.76 -24.55
CA GLU A 155 -12.98 -28.16 -25.56
C GLU A 155 -12.33 -29.04 -26.65
N LEU A 156 -11.14 -28.65 -27.14
CA LEU A 156 -10.39 -29.47 -28.09
C LEU A 156 -10.06 -30.86 -27.52
N GLN A 157 -9.64 -30.94 -26.26
CA GLN A 157 -9.36 -32.20 -25.58
C GLN A 157 -10.60 -33.09 -25.46
N ARG A 158 -11.79 -32.52 -25.22
CA ARG A 158 -13.04 -33.28 -25.22
C ARG A 158 -13.32 -33.90 -26.58
N GLN A 159 -13.16 -33.13 -27.65
CA GLN A 159 -13.38 -33.60 -29.02
C GLN A 159 -12.35 -34.64 -29.45
N GLU A 160 -11.08 -34.48 -29.07
CA GLU A 160 -10.04 -35.49 -29.29
C GLU A 160 -10.33 -36.79 -28.57
N LYS A 161 -10.75 -36.72 -27.31
CA LYS A 161 -11.14 -37.90 -26.53
C LYS A 161 -12.32 -38.62 -27.14
N GLU A 162 -13.35 -37.89 -27.57
CA GLU A 162 -14.51 -38.50 -28.22
C GLU A 162 -14.12 -39.23 -29.51
N ARG A 163 -13.23 -38.66 -30.32
CA ARG A 163 -12.69 -39.32 -31.52
C ARG A 163 -11.90 -40.58 -31.17
N ALA A 164 -11.03 -40.51 -30.17
CA ALA A 164 -10.25 -41.66 -29.71
C ALA A 164 -11.16 -42.81 -29.20
N ASP A 165 -12.20 -42.48 -28.44
CA ASP A 165 -13.19 -43.44 -27.94
C ASP A 165 -13.96 -44.11 -29.11
N GLN A 166 -14.26 -43.36 -30.18
CA GLN A 166 -14.89 -43.91 -31.39
C GLN A 166 -13.94 -44.85 -32.14
N GLU A 167 -12.67 -44.49 -32.32
CA GLU A 167 -11.66 -45.34 -32.95
C GLU A 167 -11.37 -46.61 -32.15
N GLU A 168 -11.35 -46.53 -30.81
CA GLU A 168 -11.21 -47.69 -29.94
C GLU A 168 -12.41 -48.64 -30.10
N LYS A 169 -13.64 -48.13 -30.12
CA LYS A 169 -14.84 -48.95 -30.36
C LYS A 169 -14.78 -49.69 -31.70
N LEU A 170 -14.30 -49.03 -32.76
CA LEU A 170 -14.14 -49.65 -34.07
C LEU A 170 -13.07 -50.76 -34.03
N ARG A 171 -11.90 -50.48 -33.46
CA ARG A 171 -10.83 -51.49 -33.30
C ARG A 171 -11.27 -52.68 -32.46
N GLN A 172 -12.00 -52.43 -31.39
CA GLN A 172 -12.54 -53.48 -30.53
C GLN A 172 -13.55 -54.36 -31.29
N ALA A 173 -14.43 -53.75 -32.08
CA ALA A 173 -15.38 -54.49 -32.93
C ALA A 173 -14.67 -55.34 -34.00
N GLU A 174 -13.60 -54.81 -34.62
CA GLU A 174 -12.77 -55.57 -35.57
C GLU A 174 -12.05 -56.73 -34.89
N TRP A 175 -11.49 -56.50 -33.70
CA TRP A 175 -10.86 -57.53 -32.90
C TRP A 175 -11.84 -58.64 -32.53
N GLU A 176 -13.03 -58.29 -32.03
CA GLU A 176 -14.10 -59.25 -31.72
C GLU A 176 -14.53 -60.04 -32.95
N ARG A 177 -14.63 -59.39 -34.11
CA ARG A 177 -14.93 -60.07 -35.38
C ARG A 177 -13.84 -61.08 -35.74
N GLN A 178 -12.57 -60.71 -35.60
CA GLN A 178 -11.43 -61.61 -35.87
C GLN A 178 -11.39 -62.78 -34.88
N GLN A 179 -11.60 -62.52 -33.59
CA GLN A 179 -11.67 -63.56 -32.55
C GLN A 179 -12.80 -64.55 -32.85
N ASN A 180 -13.99 -64.07 -33.21
CA ASN A 180 -15.10 -64.92 -33.60
C ASN A 180 -14.80 -65.76 -34.85
N ALA A 181 -14.13 -65.19 -35.85
CA ALA A 181 -13.72 -65.92 -37.04
C ALA A 181 -12.67 -67.02 -36.71
N ASN A 182 -11.68 -66.68 -35.88
CA ASN A 182 -10.65 -67.62 -35.43
C ASN A 182 -11.27 -68.76 -34.59
N ALA A 183 -12.20 -68.46 -33.69
CA ALA A 183 -12.91 -69.47 -32.89
C ALA A 183 -13.72 -70.42 -33.79
N ARG A 184 -14.41 -69.90 -34.81
CA ARG A 184 -15.12 -70.72 -35.81
C ARG A 184 -14.16 -71.61 -36.59
N ALA A 185 -13.02 -71.08 -37.03
CA ALA A 185 -11.99 -71.84 -37.74
C ALA A 185 -11.39 -72.95 -36.85
N GLY A 186 -11.12 -72.64 -35.57
CA GLY A 186 -10.64 -73.61 -34.59
C GLY A 186 -11.63 -74.77 -34.38
N LEU A 187 -12.92 -74.47 -34.24
CA LEU A 187 -13.97 -75.50 -34.12
C LEU A 187 -14.08 -76.39 -35.38
N LEU A 188 -13.89 -75.82 -36.58
CA LEU A 188 -13.88 -76.61 -37.81
C LEU A 188 -12.66 -77.54 -37.86
N LEU A 189 -11.47 -77.04 -37.51
CA LEU A 189 -10.25 -77.84 -37.44
C LEU A 189 -10.36 -78.96 -36.40
N GLU A 190 -10.91 -78.68 -35.22
CA GLU A 190 -11.14 -79.70 -34.18
C GLU A 190 -12.05 -80.82 -34.69
N ARG A 191 -13.16 -80.46 -35.36
CA ARG A 191 -14.06 -81.45 -35.99
C ARG A 191 -13.38 -82.27 -37.07
N GLU A 192 -12.52 -81.67 -37.90
CA GLU A 192 -11.74 -82.41 -38.89
C GLU A 192 -10.73 -83.36 -38.25
N MET A 193 -10.05 -82.93 -37.19
CA MET A 193 -9.14 -83.76 -36.41
C MET A 193 -9.86 -84.93 -35.74
N GLU A 194 -11.06 -84.71 -35.18
CA GLU A 194 -11.88 -85.78 -34.63
C GLU A 194 -12.30 -86.80 -35.70
N ARG A 195 -12.68 -86.35 -36.90
CA ARG A 195 -13.01 -87.25 -38.02
C ARG A 195 -11.81 -88.12 -38.40
N LYS A 196 -10.64 -87.50 -38.61
CA LYS A 196 -9.40 -88.23 -38.92
C LYS A 196 -9.00 -89.19 -37.80
N ARG A 197 -9.15 -88.78 -36.54
CA ARG A 197 -8.89 -89.64 -35.38
C ARG A 197 -9.81 -90.86 -35.39
N ARG A 198 -11.12 -90.69 -35.63
CA ARG A 198 -12.06 -91.80 -35.74
C ARG A 198 -11.73 -92.73 -36.91
N GLU A 199 -11.28 -92.19 -38.04
CA GLU A 199 -10.82 -92.99 -39.19
C GLU A 199 -9.57 -93.81 -38.84
N LEU A 200 -8.58 -93.21 -38.17
CA LEU A 200 -7.39 -93.91 -37.69
C LEU A 200 -7.74 -94.99 -36.66
N GLU A 201 -8.63 -94.70 -35.71
CA GLU A 201 -9.11 -95.67 -34.72
C GLU A 201 -9.82 -96.85 -35.39
N ARG A 202 -10.59 -96.61 -36.47
CA ARG A 202 -11.21 -97.69 -37.28
C ARG A 202 -10.16 -98.53 -38.00
N GLN A 203 -9.20 -97.89 -38.66
CA GLN A 203 -8.11 -98.60 -39.36
C GLN A 203 -7.30 -99.47 -38.39
N GLN A 204 -6.95 -98.93 -37.21
CA GLN A 204 -6.29 -99.68 -36.15
C GLN A 204 -7.14 -100.85 -35.65
N ALA A 205 -8.45 -100.67 -35.47
CA ALA A 205 -9.34 -101.74 -35.07
C ALA A 205 -9.43 -102.86 -36.14
N GLU A 206 -9.44 -102.51 -37.42
CA GLU A 206 -9.42 -103.46 -38.53
C GLU A 206 -8.10 -104.25 -38.60
N GLU A 207 -6.96 -103.57 -38.50
CA GLU A 207 -5.63 -104.20 -38.44
C GLU A 207 -5.50 -105.12 -37.22
N ASN A 208 -5.91 -104.67 -36.04
CA ASN A 208 -5.95 -105.49 -34.83
C ASN A 208 -6.82 -106.74 -35.01
N ARG A 209 -7.96 -106.62 -35.73
CA ARG A 209 -8.82 -107.76 -36.06
C ARG A 209 -8.16 -108.72 -37.03
N ARG A 210 -7.40 -108.22 -38.02
CA ARG A 210 -6.62 -109.06 -38.96
C ARG A 210 -5.52 -109.80 -38.20
N LEU A 211 -4.72 -109.09 -37.41
CA LEU A 211 -3.66 -109.66 -36.56
C LEU A 211 -4.22 -110.70 -35.59
N ALA A 212 -5.37 -110.47 -34.96
CA ALA A 212 -6.00 -111.45 -34.07
C ALA A 212 -6.43 -112.73 -34.81
N LYS A 213 -6.93 -112.61 -36.05
CA LYS A 213 -7.26 -113.78 -36.90
C LYS A 213 -6.00 -114.54 -37.31
N GLU A 214 -4.95 -113.83 -37.75
CA GLU A 214 -3.65 -114.41 -38.11
C GLU A 214 -3.04 -115.14 -36.91
N GLN A 215 -3.03 -114.52 -35.73
CA GLN A 215 -2.53 -115.11 -34.50
C GLN A 215 -3.34 -116.35 -34.09
N LYS A 216 -4.68 -116.28 -34.17
CA LYS A 216 -5.54 -117.44 -33.91
C LYS A 216 -5.27 -118.59 -34.89
N GLY A 217 -5.15 -118.28 -36.19
CA GLY A 217 -4.79 -119.28 -37.21
C GLY A 217 -3.42 -119.90 -36.97
N HIS A 218 -2.43 -119.09 -36.57
CA HIS A 218 -1.10 -119.57 -36.23
C HIS A 218 -1.11 -120.46 -34.98
N LEU A 219 -1.87 -120.11 -33.94
CA LEU A 219 -2.06 -120.95 -32.76
C LEU A 219 -2.76 -122.27 -33.11
N GLU A 220 -3.80 -122.23 -33.96
CA GLU A 220 -4.48 -123.45 -34.43
C GLU A 220 -3.54 -124.36 -35.25
N PHE A 221 -2.66 -123.79 -36.07
CA PHE A 221 -1.63 -124.54 -36.80
C PHE A 221 -0.60 -125.17 -35.84
N LEU A 222 -0.10 -124.41 -34.87
CA LEU A 222 0.82 -124.92 -33.86
C LEU A 222 0.19 -126.09 -33.08
N ASP A 223 -1.06 -125.95 -32.64
CA ASP A 223 -1.74 -126.97 -31.84
C ASP A 223 -2.06 -128.25 -32.64
N LYS A 224 -2.52 -128.09 -33.90
CA LYS A 224 -2.99 -129.22 -34.72
C LYS A 224 -1.91 -129.91 -35.56
N GLU A 225 -0.87 -129.20 -36.00
CA GLU A 225 0.15 -129.76 -36.90
C GLU A 225 1.52 -129.93 -36.22
N VAL A 226 1.88 -129.04 -35.28
CA VAL A 226 3.22 -129.06 -34.65
C VAL A 226 3.20 -129.77 -33.30
N TYR A 227 2.19 -129.51 -32.47
CA TYR A 227 2.02 -130.10 -31.13
C TYR A 227 1.19 -131.39 -31.12
N THR A 228 0.95 -131.96 -32.29
CA THR A 228 0.57 -133.37 -32.40
C THR A 228 1.83 -134.20 -32.52
N ASN A 229 2.09 -135.06 -31.53
CA ASN A 229 3.22 -135.99 -31.55
C ASN A 229 2.69 -137.41 -31.86
N PRO A 230 2.24 -137.69 -33.12
CA PRO A 230 1.76 -139.01 -33.47
C PRO A 230 2.94 -140.00 -33.34
N PRO A 231 2.76 -141.14 -32.64
CA PRO A 231 3.82 -142.13 -32.53
C PRO A 231 4.23 -142.63 -33.92
N THR A 232 5.49 -142.41 -34.28
CA THR A 232 6.07 -142.83 -35.55
C THR A 232 6.00 -144.35 -35.70
N ALA A 233 5.89 -144.88 -36.92
CA ALA A 233 5.80 -146.33 -37.17
C ALA A 233 6.90 -147.16 -36.48
N SER A 234 8.08 -146.56 -36.23
CA SER A 234 9.16 -147.16 -35.44
C SER A 234 8.80 -147.46 -33.98
N TYR A 235 7.91 -146.67 -33.35
CA TYR A 235 7.43 -146.89 -31.98
C TYR A 235 6.64 -148.20 -31.86
N PHE A 236 5.75 -148.49 -32.81
CA PHE A 236 4.94 -149.72 -32.80
C PHE A 236 5.75 -150.96 -33.16
N MET A 237 6.82 -150.83 -33.95
CA MET A 237 7.74 -151.93 -34.28
C MET A 237 8.60 -152.41 -33.10
N GLN A 238 8.61 -151.69 -31.96
CA GLN A 238 9.37 -152.10 -30.77
C GLN A 238 8.65 -153.18 -29.93
N PHE A 239 7.32 -153.31 -30.03
CA PHE A 239 6.54 -154.25 -29.21
C PHE A 239 6.36 -155.62 -29.90
N ASN A 240 6.35 -156.71 -29.12
CA ASN A 240 6.25 -158.12 -29.59
C ASN A 240 7.41 -158.64 -30.44
N THR A 241 8.63 -158.12 -30.25
CA THR A 241 9.84 -158.57 -30.97
C THR A 241 10.58 -159.73 -30.29
N SER A 242 10.18 -160.17 -29.10
CA SER A 242 10.72 -161.39 -28.45
C SER A 242 9.67 -162.16 -27.64
N THR A 243 9.69 -163.49 -27.74
CA THR A 243 8.86 -164.41 -26.96
C THR A 243 9.57 -164.83 -25.68
N ARG A 244 8.97 -164.56 -24.51
CA ARG A 244 9.28 -165.20 -23.23
C ARG A 244 8.01 -165.81 -22.66
#